data_AF-A0ABD6SIE4-F1
#
_entry.id   AF-A0ABD6SIE4-F1
#
_cell.length_a   1.000
_cell.length_b   1.000
_cell.length_c   1.000
_cell.angle_alpha   90.00
_cell.angle_beta   90.00
_cell.angle_gamma   90.00
#
_symmetry.space_group_name_H-M   'P 1'
#
loop_
_entity.id
_entity.type
_entity.pdbx_description
1 polymer ?
#
loop_
_entity_poly.entity_id
_entity_poly.type
_entity_poly.pdbx_seq_one_letter_code
_entity_poly.pdbx_strand_id
1 'polypeptide(L)'
;MYLKPADADASFKNPFTDIKGHLFEKEILALAKAGFVNGFGDGKYGPDDILTREQMAQALTNAFKFKATKTTKFADVDKNSWSYGAISALEENGVTIGTGGNMYSPKMFVTREAYSQFLYNSINAVEKETKPEPKPEQKPGVTPIGIPNALVTDDFFFDRYSIEISSVRERSISKQGQNLVTEVNKKYNANFRYRYVASEIDLYTPNLPRMIDSHGSFSFVGKDEDNFYFMFVVDKSTVELAKNWMHMINPNFTLDKEIDRLVNPNPEFKKEIDSFVKNDKDYINRFEKDNHSVELNVSPLQWVKPGESVVTLHPDYYVLGISVQGK
;
A
#
# COMPACT_ATOMS: atom_id res chain seq x y z
N MET A 1 -26.76 10.05 -12.52
CA MET A 1 -27.43 9.97 -13.83
C MET A 1 -27.27 8.54 -14.33
N TYR A 2 -28.36 7.82 -14.62
CA TYR A 2 -28.28 6.49 -15.22
C TYR A 2 -28.38 6.64 -16.75
N LEU A 3 -27.31 6.31 -17.48
CA LEU A 3 -27.32 6.27 -18.94
C LEU A 3 -28.25 5.17 -19.41
N LYS A 4 -29.20 5.50 -20.28
CA LYS A 4 -30.06 4.49 -20.90
C LYS A 4 -29.50 4.20 -22.30
N PRO A 5 -29.29 2.93 -22.69
CA PRO A 5 -28.83 2.58 -24.04
C PRO A 5 -29.71 3.13 -25.18
N ALA A 6 -30.95 3.53 -24.90
CA ALA A 6 -31.86 4.16 -25.85
C ALA A 6 -31.56 5.66 -26.14
N ASP A 7 -30.55 6.26 -25.50
CA ASP A 7 -30.27 7.70 -25.60
C ASP A 7 -29.56 8.11 -26.91
N ALA A 8 -29.06 7.14 -27.70
CA ALA A 8 -28.74 7.35 -29.11
C ALA A 8 -30.04 7.31 -29.94
N ASP A 9 -30.79 8.41 -29.97
CA ASP A 9 -31.86 8.59 -30.96
C ASP A 9 -31.37 8.29 -32.39
N ALA A 10 -32.29 7.98 -33.30
CA ALA A 10 -31.99 7.65 -34.69
C ALA A 10 -31.29 8.79 -35.48
N SER A 11 -31.06 9.96 -34.86
CA SER A 11 -30.38 11.11 -35.46
C SER A 11 -28.88 11.17 -35.17
N PHE A 12 -28.38 10.40 -34.17
CA PHE A 12 -26.94 10.34 -33.92
C PHE A 12 -26.24 9.51 -35.00
N LYS A 13 -25.52 10.20 -35.88
CA LYS A 13 -24.76 9.56 -36.97
C LYS A 13 -23.59 8.77 -36.38
N ASN A 14 -23.57 7.46 -36.64
CA ASN A 14 -22.46 6.59 -36.27
C ASN A 14 -21.13 7.14 -36.85
N PRO A 15 -20.17 7.56 -36.00
CA PRO A 15 -18.88 8.08 -36.45
C PRO A 15 -17.85 6.97 -36.72
N PHE A 16 -18.17 5.72 -36.38
CA PHE A 16 -17.28 4.58 -36.43
C PHE A 16 -17.62 3.64 -37.58
N THR A 17 -16.59 3.20 -38.31
CA THR A 17 -16.69 2.35 -39.50
C THR A 17 -16.65 0.87 -39.17
N ASP A 18 -16.19 0.51 -37.97
CA ASP A 18 -15.81 -0.83 -37.53
C ASP A 18 -16.74 -1.44 -36.48
N ILE A 19 -17.85 -0.79 -36.13
CA ILE A 19 -18.81 -1.34 -35.14
C ILE A 19 -20.10 -1.87 -35.77
N LYS A 20 -20.30 -1.68 -37.08
CA LYS A 20 -21.53 -2.08 -37.77
C LYS A 20 -21.72 -3.59 -37.70
N GLY A 21 -22.81 -4.04 -37.09
CA GLY A 21 -23.11 -5.46 -36.93
C GLY A 21 -22.46 -6.12 -35.71
N HIS A 22 -21.75 -5.36 -34.87
CA HIS A 22 -21.28 -5.84 -33.57
C HIS A 22 -22.42 -5.88 -32.55
N LEU A 23 -22.34 -6.84 -31.62
CA LEU A 23 -23.38 -7.09 -30.62
C LEU A 23 -23.69 -5.87 -29.74
N PHE A 24 -22.68 -5.03 -29.47
CA PHE A 24 -22.77 -3.87 -28.56
C PHE A 24 -22.72 -2.52 -29.29
N GLU A 25 -23.07 -2.49 -30.58
CA GLU A 25 -23.07 -1.27 -31.41
C GLU A 25 -23.90 -0.14 -30.75
N LYS A 26 -25.06 -0.46 -30.18
CA LYS A 26 -25.97 0.53 -29.56
C LYS A 26 -25.36 1.15 -28.32
N GLU A 27 -24.74 0.35 -27.46
CA GLU A 27 -24.09 0.78 -26.22
C GLU A 27 -22.88 1.66 -26.51
N ILE A 28 -22.08 1.28 -27.51
CA ILE A 28 -20.94 2.08 -27.99
C ILE A 28 -21.42 3.45 -28.46
N LEU A 29 -22.47 3.50 -29.28
CA LEU A 29 -23.03 4.76 -29.78
C LEU A 29 -23.64 5.62 -28.66
N ALA A 30 -24.32 5.02 -27.69
CA ALA A 30 -24.86 5.73 -26.53
C ALA A 30 -23.75 6.38 -25.70
N LEU A 31 -22.66 5.65 -25.42
CA LEU A 31 -21.50 6.18 -24.69
C LEU A 31 -20.75 7.25 -25.48
N ALA A 32 -20.60 7.06 -26.79
CA ALA A 32 -19.95 8.04 -27.66
C ALA A 32 -20.76 9.34 -27.76
N LYS A 33 -22.09 9.24 -27.88
CA LYS A 33 -22.99 10.41 -27.86
C LYS A 33 -22.94 11.17 -26.53
N ALA A 34 -22.82 10.44 -25.41
CA ALA A 34 -22.63 11.05 -24.10
C ALA A 34 -21.24 11.69 -23.92
N GLY A 35 -20.33 11.48 -24.88
CA GLY A 35 -18.94 11.96 -24.85
C GLY A 35 -18.08 11.19 -23.86
N PHE A 36 -18.48 9.98 -23.48
CA PHE A 36 -17.77 9.18 -22.47
C PHE A 36 -16.62 8.41 -23.09
N VAL A 37 -16.84 7.88 -24.30
CA VAL A 37 -15.83 7.16 -25.07
C VAL A 37 -15.63 7.81 -26.43
N ASN A 38 -14.43 7.69 -26.97
CA ASN A 38 -14.06 8.13 -28.31
C ASN A 38 -13.33 6.99 -29.03
N GLY A 39 -13.27 7.07 -30.35
CA GLY A 39 -12.47 6.17 -31.17
C GLY A 39 -11.01 6.64 -31.33
N PHE A 40 -10.25 5.95 -32.17
CA PHE A 40 -8.83 6.21 -32.41
C PHE A 40 -8.53 7.47 -33.27
N GLY A 41 -9.56 8.13 -33.81
CA GLY A 41 -9.42 9.37 -34.59
C GLY A 41 -9.43 9.20 -36.12
N ASP A 42 -9.54 7.98 -36.62
CA ASP A 42 -9.63 7.61 -38.05
C ASP A 42 -11.01 7.04 -38.44
N GLY A 43 -12.00 7.24 -37.59
CA GLY A 43 -13.31 6.61 -37.72
C GLY A 43 -13.33 5.15 -37.28
N LYS A 44 -12.36 4.68 -36.48
CA LYS A 44 -12.43 3.38 -35.80
C LYS A 44 -12.66 3.50 -34.30
N TYR A 45 -13.38 2.56 -33.74
CA TYR A 45 -13.60 2.41 -32.31
C TYR A 45 -12.72 1.34 -31.67
N GLY A 46 -12.50 0.21 -32.36
CA GLY A 46 -11.83 -0.99 -31.80
C GLY A 46 -12.72 -1.80 -30.87
N PRO A 47 -13.88 -2.32 -31.30
CA PRO A 47 -14.84 -2.99 -30.41
C PRO A 47 -14.33 -4.30 -29.78
N ASP A 48 -13.34 -4.95 -30.40
CA ASP A 48 -12.75 -6.21 -29.92
C ASP A 48 -11.37 -6.01 -29.25
N ASP A 49 -10.88 -4.77 -29.17
CA ASP A 49 -9.58 -4.47 -28.59
C ASP A 49 -9.62 -4.47 -27.06
N ILE A 50 -8.50 -4.85 -26.43
CA ILE A 50 -8.34 -4.77 -24.98
C ILE A 50 -8.04 -3.33 -24.57
N LEU A 51 -8.79 -2.83 -23.59
CA LEU A 51 -8.63 -1.49 -23.05
C LEU A 51 -7.27 -1.33 -22.32
N THR A 52 -6.53 -0.28 -22.65
CA THR A 52 -5.32 0.13 -21.94
C THR A 52 -5.65 1.06 -20.76
N ARG A 53 -4.73 1.19 -19.81
CA ARG A 53 -4.89 2.06 -18.63
C ARG A 53 -5.09 3.53 -18.98
N GLU A 54 -4.47 4.03 -20.03
CA GLU A 54 -4.66 5.42 -20.46
C GLU A 54 -6.01 5.67 -21.14
N GLN A 55 -6.53 4.68 -21.87
CA GLN A 55 -7.88 4.74 -22.45
C GLN A 55 -8.94 4.66 -21.35
N MET A 56 -8.72 3.83 -20.34
CA MET A 56 -9.56 3.77 -19.14
C MET A 56 -9.57 5.11 -18.39
N ALA A 57 -8.41 5.75 -18.23
CA ALA A 57 -8.34 7.08 -17.62
C ALA A 57 -9.16 8.12 -18.38
N GLN A 58 -9.06 8.12 -19.71
CA GLN A 58 -9.84 9.04 -20.54
C GLN A 58 -11.35 8.79 -20.40
N ALA A 59 -11.77 7.52 -20.44
CA ALA A 59 -13.17 7.16 -20.34
C ALA A 59 -13.77 7.60 -18.99
N LEU A 60 -13.06 7.35 -17.88
CA LEU A 60 -13.52 7.72 -16.54
C LEU A 60 -13.49 9.23 -16.30
N THR A 61 -12.47 9.92 -16.78
CA THR A 61 -12.42 11.40 -16.75
C THR A 61 -13.66 11.98 -17.44
N ASN A 62 -14.01 11.45 -18.60
CA ASN A 62 -15.16 11.92 -19.36
C ASN A 62 -16.51 11.59 -18.70
N ALA A 63 -16.64 10.37 -18.14
CA ALA A 63 -17.86 9.88 -17.54
C ALA A 63 -18.17 10.59 -16.21
N PHE A 64 -17.15 10.78 -15.37
CA PHE A 64 -17.29 11.39 -14.04
C PHE A 64 -16.95 12.88 -14.02
N LYS A 65 -16.57 13.45 -15.17
CA LYS A 65 -16.23 14.88 -15.34
C LYS A 65 -15.07 15.34 -14.44
N PHE A 66 -14.12 14.45 -14.17
CA PHE A 66 -12.94 14.80 -13.37
C PHE A 66 -12.14 15.92 -14.01
N LYS A 67 -11.62 16.80 -13.15
CA LYS A 67 -10.78 17.93 -13.52
C LYS A 67 -9.43 17.79 -12.84
N ALA A 68 -8.41 18.35 -13.48
CA ALA A 68 -7.08 18.47 -12.90
C ALA A 68 -6.73 19.95 -12.75
N THR A 69 -6.24 20.34 -11.58
CA THR A 69 -5.56 21.62 -11.34
C THR A 69 -4.04 21.44 -11.27
N LYS A 70 -3.59 20.20 -11.08
CA LYS A 70 -2.19 19.77 -11.03
C LYS A 70 -1.92 18.78 -12.14
N THR A 71 -0.66 18.72 -12.53
CA THR A 71 -0.21 17.81 -13.57
C THR A 71 0.53 16.63 -12.95
N THR A 72 0.35 15.44 -13.54
CA THR A 72 1.00 14.23 -13.05
C THR A 72 2.53 14.28 -13.13
N LYS A 73 3.18 13.56 -12.21
CA LYS A 73 4.65 13.41 -12.13
C LYS A 73 5.14 12.00 -12.47
N PHE A 74 4.26 11.11 -12.95
CA PHE A 74 4.67 9.78 -13.41
C PHE A 74 5.73 9.90 -14.51
N ALA A 75 6.83 9.16 -14.36
CA ALA A 75 8.00 9.28 -15.22
C ALA A 75 7.77 8.75 -16.65
N ASP A 76 6.82 7.83 -16.82
CA ASP A 76 6.48 7.18 -18.09
C ASP A 76 5.25 7.79 -18.79
N VAL A 77 4.77 8.95 -18.32
CA VAL A 77 3.68 9.68 -18.97
C VAL A 77 4.26 10.91 -19.67
N ASP A 78 4.28 10.87 -21.00
CA ASP A 78 4.66 12.02 -21.83
C ASP A 78 3.66 13.17 -21.61
N LYS A 79 4.18 14.37 -21.31
CA LYS A 79 3.41 15.60 -21.11
C LYS A 79 2.64 16.03 -22.35
N ASN A 80 3.10 15.61 -23.53
CA ASN A 80 2.43 15.88 -24.80
C ASN A 80 1.46 14.76 -25.21
N SER A 81 1.35 13.68 -24.41
CA SER A 81 0.40 12.61 -24.69
C SER A 81 -1.04 13.11 -24.59
N TRP A 82 -1.90 12.63 -25.49
CA TRP A 82 -3.34 12.88 -25.44
C TRP A 82 -3.98 12.45 -24.10
N SER A 83 -3.40 11.45 -23.44
CA SER A 83 -3.87 10.92 -22.17
C SER A 83 -3.35 11.68 -20.94
N TYR A 84 -2.41 12.62 -21.10
CA TYR A 84 -1.75 13.31 -19.98
C TYR A 84 -2.73 14.01 -19.03
N GLY A 85 -3.70 14.72 -19.61
CA GLY A 85 -4.72 15.43 -18.84
C GLY A 85 -5.65 14.48 -18.08
N ALA A 86 -6.07 13.38 -18.71
CA ALA A 86 -6.93 12.39 -18.09
C ALA A 86 -6.21 11.64 -16.95
N ILE A 87 -4.95 11.27 -17.15
CA ILE A 87 -4.14 10.61 -16.11
C ILE A 87 -3.93 11.57 -14.93
N SER A 88 -3.62 12.84 -15.20
CA SER A 88 -3.50 13.87 -14.16
C SER A 88 -4.81 14.04 -13.37
N ALA A 89 -5.95 14.05 -14.07
CA ALA A 89 -7.26 14.14 -13.43
C ALA A 89 -7.55 12.94 -12.53
N LEU A 90 -7.28 11.72 -13.00
CA LEU A 90 -7.47 10.53 -12.17
C LEU A 90 -6.54 10.52 -10.95
N GLU A 91 -5.28 10.91 -11.10
CA GLU A 91 -4.33 10.99 -9.97
C GLU A 91 -4.80 12.02 -8.93
N GLU A 92 -5.16 13.23 -9.38
CA GLU A 92 -5.59 14.31 -8.49
C GLU A 92 -6.91 13.99 -7.75
N ASN A 93 -7.81 13.27 -8.41
CA ASN A 93 -9.08 12.85 -7.82
C ASN A 93 -8.95 11.52 -7.03
N GLY A 94 -7.73 11.03 -6.81
CA GLY A 94 -7.47 9.83 -6.01
C GLY A 94 -7.98 8.52 -6.64
N VAL A 95 -8.20 8.53 -7.96
CA VAL A 95 -8.68 7.36 -8.70
C VAL A 95 -7.54 6.36 -8.96
N THR A 96 -6.31 6.84 -9.11
CA THR A 96 -5.11 6.02 -9.37
C THR A 96 -3.88 6.57 -8.66
N ILE A 97 -2.97 5.68 -8.26
CA ILE A 97 -1.63 6.02 -7.74
C ILE A 97 -0.49 5.48 -8.62
N GLY A 98 -0.83 4.99 -9.81
CA GLY A 98 0.13 4.38 -10.73
C GLY A 98 0.31 2.88 -10.48
N THR A 99 1.42 2.33 -10.97
CA THR A 99 1.78 0.90 -10.88
C THR A 99 3.03 0.66 -10.01
N GLY A 100 3.51 1.69 -9.32
CA GLY A 100 4.74 1.66 -8.52
C GLY A 100 5.95 2.26 -9.25
N GLY A 101 7.03 2.55 -8.51
CA GLY A 101 8.27 3.09 -9.09
C GLY A 101 8.13 4.44 -9.80
N ASN A 102 7.16 5.26 -9.41
CA ASN A 102 6.77 6.50 -10.10
C ASN A 102 6.30 6.29 -11.55
N MET A 103 5.69 5.14 -11.85
CA MET A 103 5.14 4.80 -13.17
C MET A 103 3.61 4.75 -13.15
N TYR A 104 2.98 5.11 -14.27
CA TYR A 104 1.56 4.90 -14.52
C TYR A 104 1.26 3.65 -15.37
N SER A 105 2.21 3.28 -16.24
CA SER A 105 2.12 2.24 -17.26
C SER A 105 0.95 2.44 -18.23
N PRO A 106 0.91 3.54 -18.99
CA PRO A 106 -0.26 3.95 -19.79
C PRO A 106 -0.74 2.88 -20.79
N LYS A 107 0.20 2.15 -21.40
CA LYS A 107 -0.09 1.13 -22.43
C LYS A 107 -0.42 -0.26 -21.88
N MET A 108 -0.29 -0.47 -20.57
CA MET A 108 -0.60 -1.76 -19.96
C MET A 108 -2.12 -2.02 -20.02
N PHE A 109 -2.49 -3.28 -20.25
CA PHE A 109 -3.89 -3.69 -20.28
C PHE A 109 -4.53 -3.61 -18.89
N VAL A 110 -5.83 -3.31 -18.87
CA VAL A 110 -6.60 -3.24 -17.62
C VAL A 110 -7.10 -4.64 -17.24
N THR A 111 -6.60 -5.17 -16.12
CA THR A 111 -7.12 -6.40 -15.51
C THR A 111 -8.47 -6.15 -14.83
N ARG A 112 -9.22 -7.22 -14.53
CA ARG A 112 -10.53 -7.10 -13.87
C ARG A 112 -10.47 -6.46 -12.47
N GLU A 113 -9.39 -6.70 -11.73
CA GLU A 113 -9.14 -6.03 -10.45
C GLU A 113 -8.87 -4.54 -10.65
N ALA A 114 -8.05 -4.16 -11.63
CA ALA A 114 -7.74 -2.77 -11.93
C ALA A 114 -8.99 -2.03 -12.39
N TYR A 115 -9.79 -2.65 -13.26
CA TYR A 115 -11.10 -2.13 -13.65
C TYR A 115 -11.99 -1.83 -12.44
N SER A 116 -12.10 -2.80 -11.52
CA SER A 116 -12.96 -2.68 -10.33
C SER A 116 -12.48 -1.55 -9.43
N GLN A 117 -11.16 -1.44 -9.23
CA GLN A 117 -10.54 -0.36 -8.46
C GLN A 117 -10.82 1.02 -9.07
N PHE A 118 -10.56 1.17 -10.37
CA PHE A 118 -10.77 2.41 -11.10
C PHE A 118 -12.24 2.86 -11.00
N LEU A 119 -13.18 1.94 -11.18
CA LEU A 119 -14.60 2.24 -11.13
C LEU A 119 -15.06 2.59 -9.71
N TYR A 120 -14.67 1.80 -8.71
CA TYR A 120 -15.01 2.05 -7.30
C TYR A 120 -14.49 3.42 -6.85
N ASN A 121 -13.23 3.74 -7.14
CA ASN A 121 -12.66 5.04 -6.78
C ASN A 121 -13.35 6.18 -7.50
N SER A 122 -13.72 6.00 -8.78
CA SER A 122 -14.41 7.03 -9.54
C SER A 122 -15.79 7.35 -8.97
N ILE A 123 -16.55 6.31 -8.58
CA ILE A 123 -17.86 6.49 -7.92
C ILE A 123 -17.69 7.23 -6.59
N ASN A 124 -16.76 6.78 -5.76
CA ASN A 124 -16.54 7.39 -4.44
C ASN A 124 -15.97 8.82 -4.50
N ALA A 125 -15.20 9.15 -5.53
CA ALA A 125 -14.72 10.51 -5.75
C ALA A 125 -15.90 11.47 -5.99
N VAL A 126 -16.92 11.06 -6.74
CA VAL A 126 -18.11 11.88 -6.99
C VAL A 126 -19.10 11.91 -5.81
N GLU A 127 -19.19 10.83 -5.03
CA GLU A 127 -19.97 10.84 -3.79
C GLU A 127 -19.40 11.83 -2.75
N LYS A 128 -18.08 12.02 -2.73
CA LYS A 128 -17.41 13.05 -1.91
C LYS A 128 -17.66 14.48 -2.39
N GLU A 129 -17.88 14.71 -3.69
CA GLU A 129 -18.26 16.03 -4.22
C GLU A 129 -19.73 16.40 -3.94
N THR A 130 -20.62 15.42 -3.80
CA THR A 130 -22.08 15.62 -3.70
C THR A 130 -22.62 15.66 -2.27
N LYS A 131 -21.91 15.10 -1.30
CA LYS A 131 -22.09 15.44 0.11
C LYS A 131 -21.19 16.65 0.41
N PRO A 132 -21.67 17.73 1.05
CA PRO A 132 -20.76 18.74 1.56
C PRO A 132 -19.97 18.11 2.70
N GLU A 133 -18.86 17.45 2.39
CA GLU A 133 -17.80 17.26 3.36
C GLU A 133 -17.30 18.66 3.73
N PRO A 134 -17.17 18.98 5.03
CA PRO A 134 -16.33 20.10 5.39
C PRO A 134 -15.00 19.85 4.71
N LYS A 135 -14.51 20.84 3.93
CA LYS A 135 -13.13 20.91 3.46
C LYS A 135 -12.24 20.27 4.54
N PRO A 136 -11.34 19.31 4.24
CA PRO A 136 -10.36 18.95 5.23
C PRO A 136 -9.54 20.22 5.46
N GLU A 137 -9.90 20.96 6.51
CA GLU A 137 -8.92 21.74 7.23
C GLU A 137 -7.82 20.74 7.53
N GLN A 138 -6.64 20.97 6.94
CA GLN A 138 -5.42 20.57 7.61
C GLN A 138 -5.52 21.16 9.02
N LYS A 139 -6.04 20.38 9.97
CA LYS A 139 -5.79 20.67 11.37
C LYS A 139 -4.27 20.65 11.48
N PRO A 140 -3.62 21.77 11.86
CA PRO A 140 -2.17 21.79 11.97
C PRO A 140 -1.76 20.68 12.94
N GLY A 141 -1.20 19.58 12.43
CA GLY A 141 -0.66 18.50 13.25
C GLY A 141 -1.17 17.07 13.04
N VAL A 142 -2.04 16.76 12.07
CA VAL A 142 -2.43 15.35 11.74
C VAL A 142 -2.39 15.04 10.23
N THR A 143 -2.07 13.80 9.87
CA THR A 143 -2.04 13.28 8.50
C THR A 143 -3.44 12.97 7.96
N PRO A 144 -3.62 12.76 6.65
CA PRO A 144 -4.92 12.39 6.06
C PRO A 144 -5.52 11.08 6.59
N ILE A 145 -4.73 10.23 7.25
CA ILE A 145 -5.20 8.98 7.90
C ILE A 145 -5.29 9.10 9.43
N GLY A 146 -5.25 10.33 9.97
CA GLY A 146 -5.47 10.60 11.39
C GLY A 146 -4.28 10.27 12.31
N ILE A 147 -3.08 10.09 11.76
CA ILE A 147 -1.85 9.95 12.55
C ILE A 147 -1.30 11.35 12.85
N PRO A 148 -0.90 11.70 14.08
CA PRO A 148 -0.25 12.97 14.34
C PRO A 148 1.01 13.18 13.51
N ASN A 149 1.25 14.38 12.97
CA ASN A 149 2.43 14.68 12.16
C ASN A 149 3.74 14.46 12.93
N ALA A 150 3.73 14.61 14.26
CA ALA A 150 4.88 14.33 15.11
C ALA A 150 5.23 12.82 15.19
N LEU A 151 4.29 11.94 14.81
CA LEU A 151 4.45 10.49 14.85
C LEU A 151 4.78 9.90 13.47
N VAL A 152 5.00 10.72 12.44
CA VAL A 152 5.41 10.28 11.10
C VAL A 152 6.77 10.85 10.72
N THR A 153 7.46 10.22 9.78
CA THR A 153 8.71 10.75 9.22
C THR A 153 8.44 11.84 8.17
N ASP A 154 9.46 12.63 7.85
CA ASP A 154 9.34 13.68 6.81
C ASP A 154 9.05 13.11 5.42
N ASP A 155 9.49 11.87 5.18
CA ASP A 155 9.26 11.11 3.96
C ASP A 155 8.14 10.05 4.11
N PHE A 156 7.21 10.30 5.02
CA PHE A 156 6.09 9.41 5.30
C PHE A 156 5.25 9.11 4.04
N PHE A 157 5.06 7.84 3.77
CA PHE A 157 4.18 7.33 2.72
C PHE A 157 2.98 6.61 3.31
N PHE A 158 1.80 6.81 2.72
CA PHE A 158 0.63 6.01 3.01
C PHE A 158 -0.17 5.67 1.75
N ASP A 159 -0.78 4.47 1.76
CA ASP A 159 -1.81 4.06 0.83
C ASP A 159 -3.04 3.59 1.62
N ARG A 160 -4.13 4.35 1.53
CA ARG A 160 -5.36 4.09 2.27
C ARG A 160 -6.00 2.76 1.88
N TYR A 161 -5.94 2.38 0.60
CA TYR A 161 -6.58 1.16 0.12
C TYR A 161 -5.96 -0.09 0.72
N SER A 162 -4.62 -0.19 0.70
CA SER A 162 -3.90 -1.31 1.30
C SER A 162 -4.15 -1.47 2.80
N ILE A 163 -4.47 -0.37 3.50
CA ILE A 163 -4.86 -0.40 4.92
C ILE A 163 -6.27 -0.96 5.08
N GLU A 164 -7.24 -0.44 4.32
CA GLU A 164 -8.67 -0.78 4.47
C GLU A 164 -8.99 -2.25 4.15
N ILE A 165 -8.15 -2.93 3.36
CA ILE A 165 -8.32 -4.36 3.07
C ILE A 165 -7.82 -5.30 4.20
N SER A 166 -7.28 -4.76 5.31
CA SER A 166 -6.81 -5.54 6.47
C SER A 166 -7.22 -4.88 7.79
N SER A 167 -8.08 -5.56 8.54
CA SER A 167 -8.57 -5.11 9.85
C SER A 167 -7.43 -4.87 10.85
N VAL A 168 -6.37 -5.68 10.77
CA VAL A 168 -5.23 -5.58 11.67
C VAL A 168 -4.30 -4.44 11.28
N ARG A 169 -4.15 -4.11 9.98
CA ARG A 169 -3.43 -2.90 9.55
C ARG A 169 -4.20 -1.63 9.93
N GLU A 170 -5.52 -1.61 9.77
CA GLU A 170 -6.35 -0.50 10.21
C GLU A 170 -6.23 -0.28 11.74
N ARG A 171 -6.34 -1.35 12.53
CA ARG A 171 -6.17 -1.29 14.00
C ARG A 171 -4.79 -0.75 14.39
N SER A 172 -3.77 -1.10 13.64
CA SER A 172 -2.38 -0.72 13.89
C SER A 172 -2.07 0.77 13.72
N ILE A 173 -2.88 1.50 12.95
CA ILE A 173 -2.78 2.96 12.79
C ILE A 173 -3.83 3.74 13.58
N SER A 174 -4.77 3.03 14.21
CA SER A 174 -5.79 3.61 15.08
C SER A 174 -5.16 4.29 16.31
N LYS A 175 -5.98 4.98 17.10
CA LYS A 175 -5.49 5.58 18.35
C LYS A 175 -4.85 4.54 19.29
N GLN A 176 -5.33 3.30 19.28
CA GLN A 176 -4.78 2.22 20.06
C GLN A 176 -3.34 1.88 19.61
N GLY A 177 -3.14 1.66 18.31
CA GLY A 177 -1.81 1.39 17.75
C GLY A 177 -0.84 2.56 17.95
N GLN A 178 -1.31 3.79 17.72
CA GLN A 178 -0.52 5.00 17.97
C GLN A 178 -0.09 5.10 19.45
N ASN A 179 -0.95 4.72 20.39
CA ASN A 179 -0.60 4.74 21.82
C ASN A 179 0.53 3.74 22.12
N LEU A 180 0.54 2.54 21.53
CA LEU A 180 1.65 1.58 21.70
C LEU A 180 2.98 2.20 21.29
N VAL A 181 3.03 2.83 20.11
CA VAL A 181 4.24 3.51 19.62
C VAL A 181 4.65 4.64 20.57
N THR A 182 3.69 5.43 21.04
CA THR A 182 3.97 6.58 21.92
C THR A 182 4.45 6.15 23.30
N GLU A 183 3.90 5.05 23.85
CA GLU A 183 4.29 4.48 25.14
C GLU A 183 5.71 3.91 25.09
N VAL A 184 6.04 3.15 24.04
CA VAL A 184 7.40 2.64 23.81
C VAL A 184 8.38 3.80 23.62
N ASN A 185 8.01 4.82 22.84
CA ASN A 185 8.82 6.02 22.66
C ASN A 185 9.12 6.71 23.99
N LYS A 186 8.11 6.88 24.85
CA LYS A 186 8.29 7.49 26.17
C LYS A 186 9.16 6.64 27.09
N LYS A 187 8.98 5.32 27.10
CA LYS A 187 9.69 4.40 27.98
C LYS A 187 11.17 4.25 27.63
N TYR A 188 11.48 4.18 26.34
CA TYR A 188 12.84 3.88 25.85
C TYR A 188 13.55 5.08 25.21
N ASN A 189 12.91 6.25 25.17
CA ASN A 189 13.35 7.39 24.34
C ASN A 189 13.60 6.97 22.88
N ALA A 190 12.75 6.09 22.34
CA ALA A 190 13.02 5.37 21.10
C ALA A 190 12.74 6.17 19.82
N ASN A 191 11.87 7.19 19.85
CA ASN A 191 11.55 8.04 18.70
C ASN A 191 11.14 7.27 17.41
N PHE A 192 10.39 6.18 17.57
CA PHE A 192 9.69 5.51 16.47
C PHE A 192 8.65 6.43 15.84
N ARG A 193 8.65 6.47 14.52
CA ARG A 193 7.73 7.23 13.68
C ARG A 193 7.28 6.36 12.51
N TYR A 194 6.02 6.43 12.14
CA TYR A 194 5.51 5.78 10.95
C TYR A 194 6.21 6.35 9.73
N ARG A 195 6.78 5.48 8.90
CA ARG A 195 7.44 5.87 7.65
C ARG A 195 6.70 5.34 6.43
N TYR A 196 6.14 4.15 6.54
CA TYR A 196 5.39 3.52 5.46
C TYR A 196 4.13 2.87 6.04
N VAL A 197 2.97 3.20 5.48
CA VAL A 197 1.68 2.63 5.89
C VAL A 197 0.88 2.29 4.65
N ALA A 198 1.04 1.06 4.15
CA ALA A 198 0.34 0.56 2.96
C ALA A 198 0.11 -0.96 3.08
N SER A 199 0.79 -1.77 2.24
CA SER A 199 0.76 -3.24 2.32
C SER A 199 1.36 -3.76 3.62
N GLU A 200 2.22 -2.95 4.24
CA GLU A 200 2.87 -3.16 5.52
C GLU A 200 2.90 -1.85 6.31
N ILE A 201 3.28 -1.95 7.59
CA ILE A 201 3.43 -0.83 8.50
C ILE A 201 4.87 -0.83 8.99
N ASP A 202 5.63 0.15 8.51
CA ASP A 202 7.03 0.33 8.92
C ASP A 202 7.20 1.53 9.83
N LEU A 203 7.89 1.27 10.93
CA LEU A 203 8.35 2.30 11.84
C LEU A 203 9.86 2.51 11.68
N TYR A 204 10.22 3.78 11.61
CA TYR A 204 11.60 4.24 11.62
C TYR A 204 11.94 4.85 12.97
N THR A 205 13.13 4.53 13.47
CA THR A 205 13.78 5.25 14.57
C THR A 205 15.19 5.64 14.16
N PRO A 206 15.69 6.82 14.56
CA PRO A 206 17.10 7.16 14.40
C PRO A 206 18.03 6.39 15.35
N ASN A 207 17.49 5.71 16.37
CA ASN A 207 18.30 5.04 17.40
C ASN A 207 18.73 3.62 17.01
N LEU A 208 18.12 3.04 15.98
CA LEU A 208 18.44 1.70 15.49
C LEU A 208 18.84 1.76 14.01
N PRO A 209 19.67 0.80 13.56
CA PRO A 209 19.93 0.64 12.13
C PRO A 209 18.63 0.31 11.38
N ARG A 210 18.64 0.53 10.06
CA ARG A 210 17.53 0.15 9.18
C ARG A 210 17.80 -1.22 8.57
N MET A 211 16.73 -1.98 8.34
CA MET A 211 16.82 -3.23 7.57
C MET A 211 16.80 -2.85 6.08
N ILE A 212 17.71 -3.40 5.28
CA ILE A 212 17.88 -3.05 3.86
C ILE A 212 16.58 -3.23 3.07
N ASP A 213 15.84 -4.31 3.35
CA ASP A 213 14.61 -4.68 2.65
C ASP A 213 13.34 -4.09 3.27
N SER A 214 13.46 -3.11 4.19
CA SER A 214 12.30 -2.44 4.79
C SER A 214 12.45 -0.93 4.78
N HIS A 215 11.34 -0.22 4.94
CA HIS A 215 11.34 1.21 5.17
C HIS A 215 11.61 1.57 6.65
N GLY A 216 12.08 0.66 7.51
CA GLY A 216 12.21 0.92 8.95
C GLY A 216 13.23 0.08 9.71
N SER A 217 13.10 0.13 11.03
CA SER A 217 13.77 -0.78 11.98
C SER A 217 12.77 -1.79 12.56
N PHE A 218 11.49 -1.61 12.25
CA PHE A 218 10.37 -2.44 12.67
C PHE A 218 9.33 -2.43 11.55
N SER A 219 8.86 -3.61 11.16
CA SER A 219 7.89 -3.82 10.11
C SER A 219 6.81 -4.80 10.58
N PHE A 220 5.57 -4.52 10.20
CA PHE A 220 4.42 -5.36 10.43
C PHE A 220 3.62 -5.55 9.15
N VAL A 221 3.35 -6.81 8.81
CA VAL A 221 2.46 -7.21 7.73
C VAL A 221 1.36 -8.06 8.34
N GLY A 222 0.09 -7.72 8.09
CA GLY A 222 -1.02 -8.51 8.62
C GLY A 222 -2.17 -8.57 7.65
N LYS A 223 -2.72 -9.76 7.43
CA LYS A 223 -3.95 -9.97 6.68
C LYS A 223 -5.16 -9.90 7.61
N ASP A 224 -5.08 -10.59 8.74
CA ASP A 224 -6.10 -10.71 9.78
C ASP A 224 -5.43 -11.10 11.12
N GLU A 225 -6.22 -11.31 12.17
CA GLU A 225 -5.74 -11.64 13.52
C GLU A 225 -5.00 -12.98 13.65
N ASP A 226 -5.11 -13.86 12.66
CA ASP A 226 -4.49 -15.19 12.66
C ASP A 226 -3.35 -15.30 11.64
N ASN A 227 -3.21 -14.32 10.75
CA ASN A 227 -2.25 -14.32 9.65
C ASN A 227 -1.45 -13.02 9.62
N PHE A 228 -0.30 -13.03 10.30
CA PHE A 228 0.54 -11.86 10.42
C PHE A 228 2.03 -12.19 10.52
N TYR A 229 2.84 -11.20 10.20
CA TYR A 229 4.29 -11.24 10.21
C TYR A 229 4.86 -9.97 10.82
N PHE A 230 5.84 -10.13 11.71
CA PHE A 230 6.68 -9.04 12.21
C PHE A 230 8.12 -9.26 11.76
N MET A 231 8.82 -8.17 11.46
CA MET A 231 10.27 -8.17 11.25
C MET A 231 10.87 -6.95 11.90
N PHE A 232 11.85 -7.10 12.78
CA PHE A 232 12.44 -5.96 13.46
C PHE A 232 13.87 -6.20 13.93
N VAL A 233 14.64 -5.12 14.00
CA VAL A 233 15.95 -5.11 14.63
C VAL A 233 15.79 -5.41 16.12
N VAL A 234 16.50 -6.40 16.64
CA VAL A 234 16.40 -6.83 18.04
C VAL A 234 16.95 -5.73 18.96
N ASP A 235 16.04 -5.08 19.68
CA ASP A 235 16.30 -4.11 20.73
C ASP A 235 15.19 -4.22 21.80
N LYS A 236 15.43 -3.75 23.02
CA LYS A 236 14.42 -3.80 24.09
C LYS A 236 13.13 -3.09 23.69
N SER A 237 13.23 -1.98 22.95
CA SER A 237 12.08 -1.19 22.52
C SER A 237 11.27 -1.86 21.42
N THR A 238 11.91 -2.50 20.44
CA THR A 238 11.23 -3.23 19.36
C THR A 238 10.62 -4.53 19.85
N VAL A 239 11.27 -5.25 20.77
CA VAL A 239 10.74 -6.46 21.39
C VAL A 239 9.45 -6.16 22.16
N GLU A 240 9.47 -5.12 23.00
CA GLU A 240 8.27 -4.72 23.75
C GLU A 240 7.15 -4.24 22.81
N LEU A 241 7.51 -3.47 21.79
CA LEU A 241 6.55 -3.03 20.79
C LEU A 241 5.90 -4.21 20.05
N ALA A 242 6.68 -5.20 19.61
CA ALA A 242 6.17 -6.39 18.93
C ALA A 242 5.20 -7.18 19.80
N LYS A 243 5.54 -7.42 21.07
CA LYS A 243 4.68 -8.15 22.01
C LYS A 243 3.35 -7.42 22.24
N ASN A 244 3.42 -6.12 22.53
CA ASN A 244 2.22 -5.32 22.77
C ASN A 244 1.34 -5.21 21.52
N TRP A 245 1.96 -5.10 20.34
CA TRP A 245 1.26 -5.00 19.06
C TRP A 245 0.59 -6.32 18.68
N MET A 246 1.29 -7.44 18.87
CA MET A 246 0.72 -8.78 18.69
C MET A 246 -0.49 -8.99 19.61
N HIS A 247 -0.39 -8.61 20.89
CA HIS A 247 -1.52 -8.70 21.82
C HIS A 247 -2.70 -7.78 21.42
N MET A 248 -2.42 -6.59 20.88
CA MET A 248 -3.46 -5.71 20.33
C MET A 248 -4.18 -6.34 19.12
N ILE A 249 -3.45 -7.06 18.28
CA ILE A 249 -4.01 -7.70 17.09
C ILE A 249 -4.81 -8.94 17.47
N ASN A 250 -4.22 -9.83 18.27
CA ASN A 250 -4.85 -11.06 18.73
C ASN A 250 -4.67 -11.19 20.26
N PRO A 251 -5.64 -10.75 21.06
CA PRO A 251 -5.55 -10.81 22.52
C PRO A 251 -5.50 -12.23 23.09
N ASN A 252 -5.91 -13.23 22.31
CA ASN A 252 -5.98 -14.64 22.72
C ASN A 252 -4.70 -15.42 22.37
N PHE A 253 -3.74 -14.80 21.68
CA PHE A 253 -2.51 -15.43 21.23
C PHE A 253 -1.29 -14.66 21.76
N THR A 254 -0.25 -15.38 22.18
CA THR A 254 1.00 -14.77 22.66
C THR A 254 2.20 -15.65 22.35
N LEU A 255 3.34 -15.01 22.06
CA LEU A 255 4.65 -15.64 21.88
C LEU A 255 5.70 -15.09 22.84
N ASP A 256 5.28 -14.49 23.96
CA ASP A 256 6.19 -13.73 24.83
C ASP A 256 7.37 -14.57 25.33
N LYS A 257 7.10 -15.81 25.76
CA LYS A 257 8.11 -16.74 26.28
C LYS A 257 9.05 -17.22 25.18
N GLU A 258 8.51 -17.47 23.99
CA GLU A 258 9.24 -17.94 22.83
C GLU A 258 10.16 -16.83 22.29
N ILE A 259 9.66 -15.58 22.23
CA ILE A 259 10.45 -14.40 21.90
C ILE A 259 11.54 -14.17 22.95
N ASP A 260 11.22 -14.24 24.25
CA ASP A 260 12.20 -14.02 25.33
C ASP A 260 13.37 -15.00 25.29
N ARG A 261 13.12 -16.26 24.93
CA ARG A 261 14.18 -17.26 24.77
C ARG A 261 15.15 -16.94 23.65
N LEU A 262 14.71 -16.24 22.60
CA LEU A 262 15.56 -15.87 21.47
C LEU A 262 16.32 -14.56 21.71
N VAL A 263 15.70 -13.58 22.37
CA VAL A 263 16.32 -12.26 22.58
C VAL A 263 17.09 -12.15 23.88
N ASN A 264 16.80 -13.02 24.86
CA ASN A 264 17.56 -13.17 26.10
C ASN A 264 17.96 -14.65 26.34
N PRO A 265 18.71 -15.28 25.41
CA PRO A 265 19.07 -16.69 25.51
C PRO A 265 20.06 -16.92 26.66
N ASN A 266 20.07 -18.14 27.19
CA ASN A 266 21.17 -18.57 28.06
C ASN A 266 22.51 -18.59 27.28
N PRO A 267 23.67 -18.61 27.96
CA PRO A 267 24.96 -18.50 27.28
C PRO A 267 25.26 -19.59 26.25
N GLU A 268 24.72 -20.81 26.42
CA GLU A 268 24.93 -21.91 25.48
C GLU A 268 24.10 -21.69 24.21
N PHE A 269 22.82 -21.36 24.37
CA PHE A 269 21.93 -21.09 23.26
C PHE A 269 22.31 -19.82 22.51
N LYS A 270 22.86 -18.81 23.21
CA LYS A 270 23.45 -17.64 22.57
C LYS A 270 24.58 -18.02 21.61
N LYS A 271 25.48 -18.92 22.01
CA LYS A 271 26.58 -19.37 21.15
C LYS A 271 26.07 -20.07 19.89
N GLU A 272 25.00 -20.85 20.02
CA GLU A 272 24.34 -21.49 18.89
C GLU A 272 23.81 -20.43 17.91
N ILE A 273 22.95 -19.50 18.38
CA ILE A 273 22.40 -18.42 17.54
C ILE A 273 23.52 -17.59 16.90
N ASP A 274 24.52 -17.16 17.67
CA ASP A 274 25.66 -16.39 17.17
C ASP A 274 26.42 -17.16 16.07
N SER A 275 26.47 -18.50 16.14
CA SER A 275 27.13 -19.34 15.14
C SER A 275 26.38 -19.37 13.81
N PHE A 276 25.05 -19.33 13.81
CA PHE A 276 24.29 -19.18 12.57
C PHE A 276 24.53 -17.79 11.97
N VAL A 277 24.31 -16.77 12.77
CA VAL A 277 24.26 -15.39 12.27
C VAL A 277 25.63 -14.90 11.79
N LYS A 278 26.73 -15.26 12.47
CA LYS A 278 28.10 -14.91 12.02
C LYS A 278 28.51 -15.58 10.71
N ASN A 279 27.83 -16.66 10.32
CA ASN A 279 28.05 -17.37 9.07
C ASN A 279 27.03 -16.96 7.99
N ASP A 280 26.35 -15.83 8.17
CA ASP A 280 25.31 -15.32 7.26
C ASP A 280 24.16 -16.33 7.04
N LYS A 281 23.71 -16.95 8.14
CA LYS A 281 22.60 -17.91 8.15
C LYS A 281 21.55 -17.54 9.19
N ASP A 282 20.33 -17.92 8.88
CA ASP A 282 19.20 -17.79 9.81
C ASP A 282 19.20 -18.93 10.81
N TYR A 283 18.96 -18.60 12.08
CA TYR A 283 18.44 -19.55 13.04
C TYR A 283 16.93 -19.58 12.92
N ILE A 284 16.33 -20.74 12.64
CA ILE A 284 14.88 -20.87 12.40
C ILE A 284 14.29 -21.89 13.38
N ASN A 285 13.22 -21.50 14.06
CA ASN A 285 12.42 -22.37 14.93
C ASN A 285 10.96 -22.37 14.47
N ARG A 286 10.46 -23.55 14.07
CA ARG A 286 9.07 -23.76 13.62
C ARG A 286 8.32 -24.65 14.61
N PHE A 287 7.12 -24.25 14.99
CA PHE A 287 6.29 -25.01 15.91
C PHE A 287 4.81 -24.66 15.75
N GLU A 288 3.97 -25.43 16.44
CA GLU A 288 2.53 -25.27 16.43
C GLU A 288 2.07 -24.76 17.80
N LYS A 289 1.17 -23.78 17.82
CA LYS A 289 0.64 -23.23 19.06
C LYS A 289 -0.76 -22.66 18.84
N ASP A 290 -1.71 -23.02 19.70
CA ASP A 290 -3.05 -22.42 19.75
C ASP A 290 -3.81 -22.38 18.40
N ASN A 291 -3.60 -23.40 17.55
CA ASN A 291 -4.12 -23.52 16.18
C ASN A 291 -3.43 -22.65 15.11
N HIS A 292 -2.19 -22.22 15.38
CA HIS A 292 -1.34 -21.51 14.44
C HIS A 292 -0.03 -22.25 14.19
N SER A 293 0.40 -22.23 12.93
CA SER A 293 1.78 -22.51 12.55
C SER A 293 2.61 -21.25 12.81
N VAL A 294 3.68 -21.40 13.60
CA VAL A 294 4.56 -20.31 14.02
C VAL A 294 5.98 -20.56 13.51
N GLU A 295 6.59 -19.54 12.91
CA GLU A 295 8.01 -19.51 12.60
C GLU A 295 8.65 -18.30 13.28
N LEU A 296 9.70 -18.55 14.07
CA LEU A 296 10.57 -17.53 14.61
C LEU A 296 11.94 -17.66 13.97
N ASN A 297 12.45 -16.60 13.36
CA ASN A 297 13.78 -16.58 12.75
C ASN A 297 14.65 -15.45 13.31
N VAL A 298 15.89 -15.78 13.67
CA VAL A 298 16.93 -14.79 13.99
C VAL A 298 17.90 -14.73 12.82
N SER A 299 17.96 -13.56 12.17
CA SER A 299 18.71 -13.33 10.94
C SER A 299 19.82 -12.30 11.14
N PRO A 300 20.94 -12.41 10.40
CA PRO A 300 21.93 -11.33 10.34
C PRO A 300 21.28 -10.04 9.85
N LEU A 301 21.59 -8.92 10.51
CA LEU A 301 21.26 -7.63 9.94
C LEU A 301 22.32 -7.25 8.90
N GLN A 302 21.92 -7.13 7.64
CA GLN A 302 22.79 -6.59 6.61
C GLN A 302 22.75 -5.05 6.61
N TRP A 303 23.88 -4.42 6.35
CA TRP A 303 24.00 -2.96 6.28
C TRP A 303 25.10 -2.52 5.31
N VAL A 304 24.98 -1.28 4.83
CA VAL A 304 26.04 -0.58 4.09
C VAL A 304 26.65 0.44 5.02
N LYS A 305 27.96 0.34 5.27
CA LYS A 305 28.66 1.29 6.12
C LYS A 305 28.65 2.69 5.48
N PRO A 306 28.62 3.77 6.28
CA PRO A 306 28.72 5.13 5.76
C PRO A 306 29.96 5.30 4.88
N GLY A 307 29.76 5.72 3.62
CA GLY A 307 30.83 5.94 2.66
C GLY A 307 31.31 4.68 1.92
N GLU A 308 30.71 3.51 2.19
CA GLU A 308 31.00 2.27 1.46
C GLU A 308 29.87 1.94 0.46
N SER A 309 30.16 1.04 -0.47
CA SER A 309 29.19 0.52 -1.47
C SER A 309 28.94 -0.98 -1.34
N VAL A 310 29.52 -1.60 -0.31
CA VAL A 310 29.47 -3.05 -0.08
C VAL A 310 28.53 -3.34 1.08
N VAL A 311 27.63 -4.29 0.88
CA VAL A 311 26.76 -4.82 1.93
C VAL A 311 27.59 -5.74 2.83
N THR A 312 27.54 -5.51 4.14
CA THR A 312 28.22 -6.33 5.15
C THR A 312 27.25 -6.70 6.27
N LEU A 313 27.67 -7.53 7.21
CA LEU A 313 26.88 -7.85 8.41
C LEU A 313 27.07 -6.78 9.49
N HIS A 314 25.98 -6.41 10.16
CA HIS A 314 26.02 -5.50 11.30
C HIS A 314 26.64 -6.22 12.50
N PRO A 315 27.65 -5.63 13.17
CA PRO A 315 28.37 -6.32 14.25
C PRO A 315 27.50 -6.57 15.51
N ASP A 316 26.60 -5.63 15.81
CA ASP A 316 25.90 -5.59 17.11
C ASP A 316 24.40 -5.91 17.06
N TYR A 317 23.81 -6.02 15.86
CA TYR A 317 22.36 -6.14 15.69
C TYR A 317 22.00 -7.33 14.82
N TYR A 318 20.86 -7.93 15.17
CA TYR A 318 20.21 -9.00 14.44
C TYR A 318 18.77 -8.60 14.16
N VAL A 319 18.12 -9.32 13.25
CA VAL A 319 16.70 -9.17 12.96
C VAL A 319 15.96 -10.36 13.53
N LEU A 320 14.83 -10.12 14.20
CA LEU A 320 13.87 -11.15 14.56
C LEU A 320 12.68 -11.06 13.60
N GLY A 321 12.40 -12.17 12.90
CA GLY A 321 11.16 -12.37 12.19
C GLY A 321 10.22 -13.28 12.98
N ILE A 322 8.92 -12.98 12.92
CA ILE A 322 7.84 -13.71 13.59
C ILE A 322 6.74 -13.91 12.56
N SER A 323 6.52 -15.13 12.09
CA SER A 323 5.43 -15.48 11.18
C SER A 323 4.40 -16.32 11.91
N VAL A 324 3.13 -15.92 11.81
CA VAL A 324 1.99 -16.63 12.41
C VAL A 324 0.95 -16.85 11.31
N GLN A 325 0.53 -18.10 11.16
CA GLN A 325 -0.47 -18.52 10.17
C GLN A 325 -1.51 -19.42 10.83
N GLY A 326 -2.77 -19.01 10.80
CA GLY A 326 -3.90 -19.82 11.26
C GLY A 326 -4.08 -21.07 10.39
N LYS A 327 -4.51 -22.16 11.01
CA LYS A 327 -4.78 -23.44 10.32
C LYS A 327 -6.11 -23.52 9.62
#